data_AF-A0A1Q3BZ89-F1
#
_entry.id   AF-A0A1Q3BZ89-F1
#
_cell.length_a   1.000
_cell.length_b   1.000
_cell.length_c   1.000
_cell.angle_alpha   90.00
_cell.angle_beta   90.00
_cell.angle_gamma   90.00
#
_symmetry.space_group_name_H-M   'P 1'
#
loop_
_entity.id
_entity.type
_entity.pdbx_description
1 polymer ?
#
loop_
_entity_poly.entity_id
_entity_poly.type
_entity_poly.pdbx_seq_one_letter_code
_entity_poly.pdbx_strand_id
1 'polypeptide(L)'
;MNEYHLINKLQEMTMVSNAYKIKNASDKVVDNLLIARFTGQLKGWWDNVLTVQQQTEILDSIQIDGIGEPILNIDNEPIEDYVAILSYNITKYFIGYPTYLKDRTTDQLVRNGLKRSKKQQPIRTLGIMVD
;
A
#
# COMPACT_ATOMS: atom_id res chain seq x y z
N MET A 1 15.83 7.77 -13.51
CA MET A 1 15.68 6.37 -13.07
C MET A 1 14.88 5.68 -14.17
N ASN A 2 15.21 4.46 -14.60
CA ASN A 2 14.38 3.77 -15.60
C ASN A 2 13.23 3.01 -14.91
N GLU A 3 12.22 2.61 -15.68
CA GLU A 3 11.01 1.98 -15.17
C GLU A 3 11.29 0.66 -14.43
N TYR A 4 12.17 -0.18 -14.97
CA TYR A 4 12.54 -1.46 -14.33
C TYR A 4 13.18 -1.26 -12.96
N HIS A 5 14.16 -0.34 -12.85
CA HIS A 5 14.80 -0.01 -11.57
C HIS A 5 13.80 0.57 -10.58
N LEU A 6 12.85 1.38 -11.06
CA LEU A 6 11.80 1.92 -10.20
C LEU A 6 10.87 0.82 -9.69
N ILE A 7 10.39 -0.08 -10.55
CA ILE A 7 9.52 -1.20 -10.13
C ILE A 7 10.21 -2.05 -9.06
N ASN A 8 11.48 -2.40 -9.26
CA ASN A 8 12.24 -3.16 -8.26
C ASN A 8 12.35 -2.40 -6.93
N LYS A 9 12.58 -1.08 -6.97
CA LYS A 9 12.63 -0.26 -5.75
C LYS A 9 11.28 -0.21 -5.03
N LEU A 10 10.18 -0.03 -5.75
CA LEU A 10 8.84 -0.03 -5.16
C LEU A 10 8.51 -1.40 -4.53
N GLN A 11 8.87 -2.50 -5.20
CA GLN A 11 8.71 -3.85 -4.66
C GLN A 11 9.53 -4.05 -3.37
N GLU A 12 10.79 -3.61 -3.35
CA GLU A 12 11.63 -3.63 -2.13
C GLU A 12 10.96 -2.88 -0.98
N MET A 13 10.41 -1.68 -1.24
CA MET A 13 9.73 -0.87 -0.22
C MET A 13 8.49 -1.58 0.34
N THR A 14 7.67 -2.18 -0.52
CA THR A 14 6.52 -2.98 -0.09
C THR A 14 6.94 -4.21 0.72
N MET A 15 8.00 -4.91 0.32
CA MET A 15 8.50 -6.07 1.06
C MET A 15 8.99 -5.70 2.45
N VAL A 16 9.77 -4.62 2.56
CA VAL A 16 10.22 -4.09 3.85
C VAL A 16 9.02 -3.74 4.71
N SER A 17 8.08 -2.94 4.21
CA SER A 17 6.92 -2.53 4.99
C SER A 17 6.13 -3.73 5.53
N ASN A 18 5.80 -4.70 4.69
CA ASN A 18 5.09 -5.89 5.11
C ASN A 18 5.85 -6.70 6.17
N ALA A 19 7.17 -6.84 6.03
CA ALA A 19 7.99 -7.58 6.98
C ALA A 19 8.01 -6.92 8.38
N TYR A 20 7.93 -5.59 8.45
CA TYR A 20 7.88 -4.86 9.72
C TYR A 20 6.47 -4.77 10.30
N LYS A 21 5.43 -4.71 9.45
CA LYS A 21 4.03 -4.86 9.89
C LYS A 21 3.78 -6.21 10.57
N ILE A 22 4.36 -7.30 10.04
CA ILE A 22 4.32 -8.64 10.68
C ILE A 22 4.97 -8.63 12.07
N LYS A 23 5.97 -7.77 12.29
CA LYS A 23 6.69 -7.64 13.56
C LYS A 23 6.03 -6.66 14.53
N ASN A 24 4.82 -6.17 14.22
CA ASN A 24 4.10 -5.18 15.00
C ASN A 24 4.91 -3.90 15.27
N ALA A 25 5.82 -3.55 14.34
CA ALA A 25 6.51 -2.28 14.38
C ALA A 25 5.55 -1.16 13.95
N SER A 26 5.69 0.02 14.53
CA SER A 26 4.93 1.19 14.09
C SER A 26 5.35 1.61 12.69
N ASP A 27 4.40 2.14 11.93
CA ASP A 27 4.61 2.55 10.54
C ASP A 27 5.64 3.70 10.49
N LYS A 28 5.63 4.64 11.44
CA LYS A 28 6.72 5.63 11.62
C LYS A 28 8.14 5.05 11.70
N VAL A 29 8.34 3.85 12.27
CA VAL A 29 9.66 3.19 12.29
C VAL A 29 10.00 2.65 10.90
N VAL A 30 9.00 2.10 10.21
CA VAL A 30 9.12 1.62 8.83
C VAL A 30 9.49 2.75 7.89
N ASP A 31 8.89 3.93 8.05
CA ASP A 31 9.09 5.08 7.19
C ASP A 31 10.53 5.60 7.26
N ASN A 32 11.02 5.81 8.49
CA ASN A 32 12.40 6.23 8.73
C ASN A 32 13.39 5.22 8.15
N LEU A 33 13.08 3.92 8.26
CA LEU A 33 13.92 2.86 7.71
C LEU A 33 13.91 2.84 6.18
N LEU A 34 12.76 3.12 5.55
CA LEU A 34 12.64 3.20 4.10
C LEU A 34 13.39 4.43 3.56
N ILE A 35 13.24 5.60 4.18
CA ILE A 35 13.94 6.83 3.82
C ILE A 35 15.45 6.68 3.99
N ALA A 36 15.91 6.05 5.08
CA ALA A 36 17.34 5.82 5.32
C ALA A 36 18.00 4.97 4.22
N ARG A 37 17.22 4.17 3.49
CA ARG A 37 17.69 3.37 2.35
C ARG A 37 17.67 4.11 1.03
N PHE A 38 17.18 5.35 0.98
CA PHE A 38 17.22 6.15 -0.24
C PHE A 38 18.65 6.52 -0.59
N THR A 39 19.02 6.25 -1.83
CA THR A 39 20.34 6.57 -2.38
C THR A 39 20.22 7.11 -3.81
N GLY A 40 21.26 7.79 -4.29
CA GLY A 40 21.32 8.26 -5.68
C GLY A 40 20.15 9.17 -6.05
N GLN A 41 19.52 8.90 -7.20
CA GLN A 41 18.42 9.73 -7.72
C GLN A 41 17.21 9.79 -6.79
N LEU A 42 16.91 8.71 -6.07
CA LEU A 42 15.78 8.69 -5.14
C LEU A 42 16.04 9.58 -3.92
N LYS A 43 17.27 9.55 -3.39
CA LYS A 43 17.70 10.47 -2.34
C LYS A 43 17.75 11.92 -2.84
N GLY A 44 18.24 12.13 -4.06
CA GLY A 44 18.26 13.45 -4.69
C GLY A 44 16.87 14.06 -4.84
N TRP A 45 15.87 13.25 -5.22
CA TRP A 45 14.47 13.66 -5.26
C TRP A 45 13.93 13.97 -3.85
N TRP A 46 14.12 13.06 -2.90
CA TRP A 46 13.60 13.24 -1.54
C TRP A 46 14.18 14.49 -0.87
N ASP A 47 15.51 14.64 -0.84
CA ASP A 47 16.19 15.70 -0.10
C ASP A 47 16.09 17.08 -0.78
N ASN A 48 16.14 17.13 -2.11
CA ASN A 48 16.37 18.38 -2.83
C ASN A 48 15.18 18.86 -3.67
N VAL A 49 14.19 17.99 -3.93
CA VAL A 49 13.02 18.34 -4.76
C VAL A 49 11.78 18.52 -3.91
N LEU A 50 11.54 17.63 -2.95
CA LEU A 50 10.43 17.77 -2.02
C LEU A 50 10.71 18.85 -0.99
N THR A 51 9.72 19.69 -0.72
CA THR A 51 9.75 20.57 0.46
C THR A 51 9.56 19.75 1.74
N VAL A 52 10.00 20.29 2.87
CA VAL A 52 9.75 19.67 4.19
C VAL A 52 8.26 19.41 4.40
N GLN A 53 7.40 20.34 3.99
CA GLN A 53 5.95 20.16 4.08
C GLN A 53 5.46 18.96 3.26
N GLN A 54 5.92 18.80 2.01
CA GLN A 54 5.54 17.66 1.18
C GLN A 54 6.06 16.33 1.75
N GLN A 55 7.26 16.33 2.33
CA GLN A 55 7.79 15.15 3.02
C GLN A 55 6.90 14.78 4.22
N THR A 56 6.50 15.76 5.03
CA THR A 56 5.58 15.56 6.16
C THR A 56 4.23 15.05 5.70
N GLU A 57 3.64 15.64 4.65
CA GLU A 57 2.35 15.20 4.10
C GLU A 57 2.39 13.75 3.60
N ILE A 58 3.54 13.31 3.04
CA ILE A 58 3.73 11.91 2.65
C ILE A 58 3.85 11.02 3.88
N LEU A 59 4.68 11.40 4.86
CA LEU A 59 4.94 10.64 6.09
C LEU A 59 3.69 10.47 6.95
N ASP A 60 2.89 11.52 7.10
CA ASP A 60 1.69 11.52 7.94
C ASP A 60 0.43 11.07 7.15
N SER A 61 0.61 10.46 5.98
CA SER A 61 -0.51 10.07 5.13
C SER A 61 -1.30 8.89 5.70
N ILE A 62 -2.62 8.98 5.55
CA ILE A 62 -3.58 8.01 6.06
C ILE A 62 -4.50 7.52 4.94
N GLN A 63 -5.10 6.36 5.13
CA GLN A 63 -6.12 5.83 4.24
C GLN A 63 -7.40 6.63 4.42
N ILE A 64 -7.96 7.07 3.29
CA ILE A 64 -9.25 7.76 3.23
C ILE A 64 -10.25 6.92 2.43
N ASP A 65 -11.52 7.03 2.78
CA ASP A 65 -12.60 6.37 2.06
C ASP A 65 -13.02 7.14 0.78
N GLY A 66 -14.10 6.67 0.14
CA GLY A 66 -14.61 7.26 -1.10
C GLY A 66 -15.18 8.68 -0.97
N ILE A 67 -15.39 9.17 0.25
CA ILE A 67 -15.89 10.52 0.54
C ILE A 67 -14.84 11.41 1.23
N GLY A 68 -13.65 10.87 1.50
CA GLY A 68 -12.52 11.60 2.05
C GLY A 68 -12.36 11.48 3.57
N GLU A 69 -13.11 10.59 4.21
CA GLU A 69 -13.01 10.38 5.65
C GLU A 69 -11.91 9.35 6.01
N PRO A 70 -11.18 9.52 7.13
CA PRO A 70 -10.18 8.56 7.59
C PRO A 70 -10.75 7.15 7.80
N ILE A 71 -10.07 6.13 7.26
CA ILE A 71 -10.34 4.73 7.59
C ILE A 71 -9.64 4.41 8.91
N LEU A 72 -10.40 3.90 9.88
CA LEU A 72 -9.91 3.59 11.22
C LEU A 72 -9.59 2.10 11.40
N ASN A 73 -8.59 1.81 12.24
CA ASN A 73 -8.23 0.47 12.69
C ASN A 73 -9.13 0.00 13.86
N ILE A 74 -8.80 -1.15 14.46
CA ILE A 74 -9.55 -1.73 15.59
C ILE A 74 -9.50 -0.89 16.88
N ASP A 75 -8.52 0.02 16.98
CA ASP A 75 -8.29 0.90 18.12
C ASP A 75 -8.84 2.32 17.87
N ASN A 76 -9.65 2.50 16.80
CA ASN A 76 -10.21 3.77 16.36
C ASN A 76 -9.16 4.81 15.92
N GLU A 77 -7.95 4.38 15.56
CA GLU A 77 -6.90 5.24 15.02
C GLU A 77 -6.88 5.18 13.48
N PRO A 78 -6.56 6.30 12.78
CA PRO A 78 -6.40 6.29 11.32
C PRO A 78 -5.35 5.28 10.85
N ILE A 79 -5.67 4.54 9.79
CA ILE A 79 -4.72 3.61 9.17
C ILE A 79 -3.72 4.40 8.34
N GLU A 80 -2.43 4.26 8.63
CA GLU A 80 -1.35 4.91 7.88
C GLU A 80 -1.22 4.34 6.44
N ASP A 81 -0.99 5.21 5.45
CA ASP A 81 -0.88 4.87 4.02
C ASP A 81 0.40 5.38 3.35
N TYR A 82 1.42 5.67 4.17
CA TYR A 82 2.71 6.20 3.73
C TYR A 82 3.29 5.47 2.51
N VAL A 83 3.33 4.13 2.54
CA VAL A 83 3.98 3.36 1.49
C VAL A 83 3.26 3.51 0.15
N ALA A 84 1.94 3.58 0.14
CA ALA A 84 1.17 3.76 -1.09
C ALA A 84 1.34 5.18 -1.63
N ILE A 85 1.23 6.19 -0.77
CA ILE A 85 1.40 7.60 -1.14
C ILE A 85 2.82 7.90 -1.60
N LEU A 86 3.83 7.35 -0.93
CA LEU A 86 5.22 7.46 -1.35
C LEU A 86 5.45 6.76 -2.70
N SER A 87 4.93 5.55 -2.88
CA SER A 87 5.03 4.83 -4.15
C SER A 87 4.40 5.59 -5.30
N TYR A 88 3.24 6.21 -5.06
CA TYR A 88 2.57 7.07 -6.02
C TYR A 88 3.43 8.29 -6.38
N ASN A 89 3.97 9.01 -5.39
CA ASN A 89 4.77 10.22 -5.61
C ASN A 89 6.09 9.92 -6.34
N ILE A 90 6.78 8.83 -5.98
CA ILE A 90 7.99 8.38 -6.69
C ILE A 90 7.64 8.06 -8.14
N THR A 91 6.57 7.30 -8.39
CA THR A 91 6.15 6.93 -9.75
C THR A 91 5.81 8.18 -10.57
N LYS A 92 5.02 9.09 -9.97
CA LYS A 92 4.63 10.37 -10.57
C LYS A 92 5.84 11.20 -10.98
N TYR A 93 6.88 11.25 -10.15
CA TYR A 93 8.07 12.04 -10.42
C TYR A 93 8.96 11.43 -11.50
N PHE A 94 9.23 10.12 -11.44
CA PHE A 94 10.21 9.48 -12.34
C PHE A 94 9.64 9.00 -13.67
N ILE A 95 8.35 8.67 -13.74
CA ILE A 95 7.68 8.16 -14.95
C ILE A 95 6.63 9.14 -15.49
N GLY A 96 6.05 10.00 -14.63
CA GLY A 96 4.88 10.81 -14.96
C GLY A 96 3.58 10.19 -14.44
N TYR A 97 2.43 10.61 -14.94
CA TYR A 97 1.14 10.10 -14.45
C TYR A 97 1.08 8.57 -14.51
N PRO A 98 0.82 7.88 -13.39
CA PRO A 98 0.80 6.44 -13.35
C PRO A 98 -0.47 5.90 -14.01
N THR A 99 -0.50 5.86 -15.34
CA THR A 99 -1.51 5.10 -16.10
C THR A 99 -1.42 3.61 -15.78
N TYR A 100 -0.23 3.12 -15.43
CA TYR A 100 0.08 1.72 -15.10
C TYR A 100 -0.35 1.24 -13.69
N LEU A 101 -0.76 2.15 -12.79
CA LEU A 101 -1.25 1.76 -11.45
C LEU A 101 -2.74 1.42 -11.43
N LYS A 102 -3.51 1.75 -12.47
CA LYS A 102 -4.91 1.30 -12.59
C LYS A 102 -5.02 -0.20 -12.83
N ASP A 103 -4.10 -0.81 -13.56
CA ASP A 103 -4.29 -2.20 -13.99
C ASP A 103 -3.86 -3.23 -12.93
N ARG A 104 -2.84 -2.94 -12.11
CA ARG A 104 -2.27 -3.94 -11.19
C ARG A 104 -3.09 -4.17 -9.91
N THR A 105 -3.75 -3.14 -9.38
CA THR A 105 -4.70 -3.28 -8.25
C THR A 105 -6.00 -3.92 -8.72
N THR A 106 -6.48 -3.58 -9.91
CA THR A 106 -7.70 -4.18 -10.49
C THR A 106 -7.51 -5.67 -10.76
N ASP A 107 -6.35 -6.09 -11.29
CA ASP A 107 -6.09 -7.50 -11.60
C ASP A 107 -5.89 -8.41 -10.38
N GLN A 108 -5.29 -7.91 -9.30
CA GLN A 108 -5.10 -8.70 -8.08
C GLN A 108 -6.37 -8.80 -7.25
N LEU A 109 -7.17 -7.72 -7.17
CA LEU A 109 -8.45 -7.73 -6.47
C LEU A 109 -9.51 -8.56 -7.21
N VAL A 110 -9.57 -8.46 -8.55
CA VAL A 110 -10.48 -9.29 -9.36
C VAL A 110 -10.10 -10.77 -9.30
N ARG A 111 -8.80 -11.12 -9.36
CA ARG A 111 -8.36 -12.53 -9.24
C ARG A 111 -8.58 -13.11 -7.84
N ASN A 112 -8.37 -12.34 -6.77
CA ASN A 112 -8.56 -12.82 -5.40
C ASN A 112 -10.03 -12.82 -4.97
N GLY A 113 -10.84 -11.87 -5.47
CA GLY A 113 -12.28 -11.80 -5.23
C GLY A 113 -13.06 -12.96 -5.88
N LEU A 114 -12.68 -13.35 -7.11
CA LEU A 114 -13.36 -14.44 -7.83
C LEU A 114 -13.09 -15.83 -7.21
N LYS A 115 -11.92 -16.02 -6.57
CA LYS A 115 -11.61 -17.28 -5.86
C LYS A 115 -12.31 -17.40 -4.50
N ARG A 116 -12.58 -16.29 -3.81
CA ARG A 116 -13.33 -16.29 -2.54
C ARG A 116 -14.83 -16.48 -2.75
N SER A 117 -15.40 -15.95 -3.83
CA SER A 117 -16.83 -16.10 -4.15
C SER A 117 -17.24 -17.55 -4.51
N LYS A 118 -16.34 -18.37 -5.08
CA LYS A 118 -16.66 -19.77 -5.43
C LYS A 118 -16.52 -20.79 -4.28
N LYS A 119 -16.11 -20.38 -3.07
CA LYS A 119 -16.01 -21.28 -1.91
C LYS A 119 -17.16 -21.18 -0.90
N GLN A 120 -18.18 -20.37 -1.15
CA GLN A 120 -19.33 -20.26 -0.24
C GLN A 120 -20.67 -20.23 -1.00
N GLN A 121 -21.18 -21.41 -1.38
CA GLN A 121 -22.59 -21.68 -1.67
C GLN A 121 -22.93 -23.05 -1.03
N PRO A 122 -24.17 -23.24 -0.53
CA PRO A 122 -24.45 -24.00 0.69
C PRO A 122 -24.73 -25.49 0.46
N ILE A 123 -24.32 -26.35 1.41
CA ILE A 123 -24.83 -27.72 1.49
C ILE A 123 -26.18 -27.68 2.21
N ARG A 124 -27.26 -27.94 1.45
CA ARG A 124 -28.60 -28.21 1.97
C ARG A 124 -28.77 -29.71 2.25
N THR A 125 -29.29 -29.97 3.45
CA THR A 125 -30.20 -31.06 3.87
C THR A 125 -29.68 -32.50 3.96
N LEU A 126 -29.70 -33.06 5.18
CA LEU A 126 -30.17 -34.43 5.42
C LEU A 126 -30.61 -34.65 6.88
N GLY A 127 -31.87 -35.06 7.04
CA GLY A 127 -32.32 -36.02 8.05
C GLY A 127 -32.72 -35.49 9.43
N ILE A 128 -34.03 -35.41 9.70
CA ILE A 128 -34.60 -36.06 10.89
C ILE A 128 -35.95 -36.67 10.49
N MET A 129 -35.94 -38.01 10.34
CA MET A 129 -37.11 -38.88 10.41
C MET A 129 -37.31 -39.14 11.91
N VAL A 130 -38.49 -38.85 12.44
CA VAL A 130 -38.91 -39.28 13.78
C VAL A 130 -40.11 -40.17 13.56
N ASP A 131 -40.04 -41.37 14.12
CA ASP A 131 -41.09 -42.39 14.18
C ASP A 131 -42.39 -41.87 14.84
#